data_AF-A0A1R4B5T9-F1
#
_entry.id   AF-A0A1R4B5T9-F1
#
_cell.length_a   1.000
_cell.length_b   1.000
_cell.length_c   1.000
_cell.angle_alpha   90.00
_cell.angle_beta   90.00
_cell.angle_gamma   90.00
#
_symmetry.space_group_name_H-M   'P 1'
#
loop_
_entity.id
_entity.type
_entity.pdbx_description
1 polymer ?
#
loop_
_entity_poly.entity_id
_entity_poly.type
_entity_poly.pdbx_seq_one_letter_code
_entity_poly.pdbx_strand_id
1 'polypeptide(L)'
;MLRVDHNLLEVEGDYTYFNKALFTGIAFIIKDSQVTDSFKYSDGIKYDSYHNYFEYDNHALRYLRDSLEEDDTDFSCEPILLDGKRFSGIIYDFDDGYCIEEAIVDNGSILESVNFYKNGNIEEYDVISSGDYYQSYCFDMYNNIEFFSIKKKPYFVFEYKLESNTIRSLIMYGDLNKYYHSLNQQCIFFKSLDVSFLIKKKFNCFFYMEGDYIDNKFFSFLIEQGCFDQVHFLTLSSTNISEEEIQKTLLINNKSMKYKFI
;
A
#
# COMPACT_ATOMS: atom_id res chain seq x y z
N MET A 1 7.92 -13.08 -3.75
CA MET A 1 8.25 -14.28 -4.56
C MET A 1 8.12 -13.90 -6.02
N LEU A 2 9.05 -14.31 -6.89
CA LEU A 2 9.03 -13.94 -8.31
C LEU A 2 7.75 -14.44 -9.00
N ARG A 3 7.18 -13.62 -9.90
CA ARG A 3 5.92 -13.88 -10.60
C ARG A 3 6.10 -13.58 -12.08
N VAL A 4 5.96 -14.57 -12.95
CA VAL A 4 6.25 -14.43 -14.39
C VAL A 4 5.26 -15.15 -15.28
N ASP A 5 5.16 -14.71 -16.53
CA ASP A 5 4.57 -15.51 -17.59
C ASP A 5 5.41 -16.79 -17.77
N HIS A 6 4.73 -17.93 -17.84
CA HIS A 6 5.34 -19.23 -18.09
C HIS A 6 6.16 -19.25 -19.39
N ASN A 7 5.87 -18.40 -20.38
CA ASN A 7 6.66 -18.29 -21.61
C ASN A 7 8.10 -17.80 -21.38
N LEU A 8 8.41 -17.21 -20.22
CA LEU A 8 9.78 -16.84 -19.84
C LEU A 8 10.59 -18.01 -19.24
N LEU A 9 9.97 -19.17 -19.07
CA LEU A 9 10.57 -20.33 -18.42
C LEU A 9 11.07 -21.35 -19.46
N GLU A 10 12.25 -21.91 -19.19
CA GLU A 10 12.83 -23.01 -19.96
C GLU A 10 12.56 -24.32 -19.20
N VAL A 11 12.09 -25.36 -19.90
CA VAL A 11 11.82 -26.68 -19.31
C VAL A 11 12.83 -27.67 -19.86
N GLU A 12 13.64 -28.26 -18.96
CA GLU A 12 14.60 -29.31 -19.30
C GLU A 12 14.36 -30.54 -18.41
N GLY A 13 13.77 -31.59 -19.00
CA GLY A 13 13.34 -32.75 -18.24
C GLY A 13 12.26 -32.37 -17.23
N ASP A 14 12.52 -32.66 -15.96
CA ASP A 14 11.59 -32.38 -14.85
C ASP A 14 11.82 -31.01 -14.18
N TYR A 15 12.82 -30.24 -14.65
CA TYR A 15 13.21 -28.97 -14.04
C TYR A 15 12.83 -27.78 -14.91
N THR A 16 12.33 -26.74 -14.26
CA THR A 16 11.99 -25.44 -14.84
C THR A 16 13.03 -24.39 -14.44
N TYR A 17 13.48 -23.60 -15.42
CA TYR A 17 14.52 -22.61 -15.26
C TYR A 17 14.05 -21.22 -15.66
N PHE A 18 14.58 -20.21 -15.00
CA PHE A 18 14.44 -18.79 -15.36
C PHE A 18 15.83 -18.17 -15.41
N ASN A 19 16.21 -17.57 -16.54
CA ASN A 19 17.54 -17.00 -16.73
C ASN A 19 18.69 -17.97 -16.35
N LYS A 20 18.57 -19.24 -16.76
CA LYS A 20 19.55 -20.33 -16.49
C LYS A 20 19.70 -20.75 -15.02
N ALA A 21 18.83 -20.30 -14.13
CA ALA A 21 18.76 -20.74 -12.74
C ALA A 21 17.47 -21.53 -12.49
N LEU A 22 17.51 -22.49 -11.54
CA LEU A 22 16.30 -23.21 -11.12
C LEU A 22 15.24 -22.21 -10.64
N PHE A 23 14.03 -22.32 -11.18
CA PHE A 23 12.98 -21.36 -10.92
C PHE A 23 12.31 -21.62 -9.56
N THR A 24 12.22 -20.56 -8.74
CA THR A 24 11.43 -20.54 -7.52
C THR A 24 10.52 -19.32 -7.58
N GLY A 25 9.22 -19.55 -7.70
CA GLY A 25 8.29 -18.49 -8.06
C GLY A 25 6.88 -18.97 -8.37
N ILE A 26 6.08 -18.06 -8.93
CA ILE A 26 4.79 -18.33 -9.53
C ILE A 26 4.92 -18.14 -11.05
N ALA A 27 4.42 -19.10 -11.81
CA ALA A 27 4.31 -18.99 -13.26
C ALA A 27 2.83 -18.95 -13.67
N PHE A 28 2.48 -18.06 -14.59
CA PHE A 28 1.14 -17.93 -15.15
C PHE A 28 1.09 -18.47 -16.58
N ILE A 29 0.12 -19.32 -16.88
CA ILE A 29 -0.17 -19.76 -18.25
C ILE A 29 -1.24 -18.84 -18.81
N ILE A 30 -0.86 -18.09 -19.84
CA ILE A 30 -1.71 -17.10 -20.50
C ILE A 30 -2.10 -17.62 -21.88
N LYS A 31 -3.40 -17.57 -22.18
CA LYS A 31 -3.94 -17.90 -23.51
C LYS A 31 -5.09 -16.96 -23.85
N ASP A 32 -5.04 -16.36 -25.04
CA ASP A 32 -6.09 -15.45 -25.54
C ASP A 32 -6.46 -14.36 -24.51
N SER A 33 -5.42 -13.75 -23.92
CA SER A 33 -5.50 -12.74 -22.85
C SER A 33 -6.14 -13.19 -21.52
N GLN A 34 -6.32 -14.50 -21.33
CA GLN A 34 -6.79 -15.07 -20.08
C GLN A 34 -5.67 -15.81 -19.35
N VAL A 35 -5.64 -15.68 -18.03
CA VAL A 35 -4.81 -16.54 -17.18
C VAL A 35 -5.58 -17.84 -16.97
N THR A 36 -5.18 -18.90 -17.68
CA THR A 36 -5.90 -20.20 -17.64
C THR A 36 -5.45 -21.06 -16.46
N ASP A 37 -4.18 -20.97 -16.09
CA ASP A 37 -3.59 -21.69 -14.97
C ASP A 37 -2.45 -20.88 -14.35
N SER A 38 -2.13 -21.18 -13.10
CA SER A 38 -0.91 -20.67 -12.47
C SER A 38 -0.40 -21.68 -11.45
N PHE A 39 0.92 -21.75 -11.30
CA PHE A 39 1.57 -22.78 -10.50
C PHE A 39 2.71 -22.21 -9.66
N LYS A 40 2.91 -22.80 -8.48
CA LYS A 40 4.03 -22.50 -7.60
C LYS A 40 5.17 -23.50 -7.87
N TYR A 41 6.38 -22.96 -7.92
CA TYR A 41 7.62 -23.70 -8.16
C TYR A 41 8.61 -23.49 -7.01
N SER A 42 9.33 -24.55 -6.67
CA SER A 42 10.47 -24.51 -5.74
C SER A 42 11.60 -25.33 -6.36
N ASP A 43 12.77 -24.73 -6.49
CA ASP A 43 13.97 -25.37 -7.04
C ASP A 43 13.71 -26.03 -8.40
N GLY A 44 12.96 -25.32 -9.26
CA GLY A 44 12.58 -25.76 -10.59
C GLY A 44 11.49 -26.82 -10.65
N ILE A 45 10.95 -27.25 -9.51
CA ILE A 45 9.91 -28.28 -9.43
C ILE A 45 8.55 -27.63 -9.13
N LYS A 46 7.56 -27.94 -9.96
CA LYS A 46 6.16 -27.58 -9.71
C LYS A 46 5.63 -28.36 -8.51
N TYR A 47 5.15 -27.67 -7.48
CA TYR A 47 4.65 -28.33 -6.25
C TYR A 47 3.18 -28.06 -5.93
N ASP A 48 2.59 -26.98 -6.45
CA ASP A 48 1.19 -26.63 -6.15
C ASP A 48 0.61 -25.71 -7.23
N SER A 49 -0.73 -25.59 -7.25
CA SER A 49 -1.41 -24.55 -8.01
C SER A 49 -1.33 -23.21 -7.25
N TYR A 50 -1.28 -22.13 -8.01
CA TYR A 50 -1.51 -20.78 -7.49
C TYR A 50 -2.94 -20.38 -7.85
N HIS A 51 -3.57 -19.60 -6.97
CA HIS A 51 -4.98 -19.26 -7.11
C HIS A 51 -5.15 -17.76 -7.37
N ASN A 52 -4.53 -16.95 -6.52
CA ASN A 52 -4.27 -15.50 -6.61
C ASN A 52 -3.76 -15.06 -5.24
N TYR A 53 -3.33 -13.81 -5.12
CA TYR A 53 -2.81 -13.27 -3.86
C TYR A 53 -3.87 -13.20 -2.75
N PHE A 54 -5.13 -13.01 -3.14
CA PHE A 54 -6.26 -12.75 -2.22
C PHE A 54 -7.02 -14.01 -1.81
N GLU A 55 -6.64 -15.19 -2.33
CA GLU A 55 -7.42 -16.44 -2.21
C GLU A 55 -8.90 -16.28 -2.62
N TYR A 56 -9.16 -15.34 -3.54
CA TYR A 56 -10.48 -15.09 -4.10
C TYR A 56 -10.96 -16.29 -4.93
N ASP A 57 -12.28 -16.36 -5.18
CA ASP A 57 -12.96 -17.47 -5.86
C ASP A 57 -12.16 -18.01 -7.06
N ASN A 58 -11.78 -19.28 -6.98
CA ASN A 58 -11.02 -20.00 -8.01
C ASN A 58 -11.79 -20.15 -9.33
N HIS A 59 -13.09 -19.89 -9.34
CA HIS A 59 -13.94 -19.90 -10.52
C HIS A 59 -14.14 -18.51 -11.13
N ALA A 60 -13.53 -17.47 -10.55
CA ALA A 60 -13.57 -16.12 -11.11
C ALA A 60 -12.91 -16.09 -12.50
N LEU A 61 -13.43 -15.21 -13.36
CA LEU A 61 -12.77 -14.89 -14.63
C LEU A 61 -11.41 -14.24 -14.35
N ARG A 62 -10.40 -14.57 -15.14
CA ARG A 62 -9.02 -14.10 -14.95
C ARG A 62 -8.47 -13.58 -16.27
N TYR A 63 -8.28 -12.27 -16.37
CA TYR A 63 -7.90 -11.60 -17.62
C TYR A 63 -6.66 -10.74 -17.44
N LEU A 64 -5.95 -10.50 -18.54
CA LEU A 64 -4.93 -9.46 -18.59
C LEU A 64 -5.60 -8.10 -18.61
N ARG A 65 -5.03 -7.13 -17.87
CA ARG A 65 -5.56 -5.78 -17.79
C ARG A 65 -5.64 -5.09 -19.16
N ASP A 66 -4.61 -5.26 -19.98
CA ASP A 66 -4.51 -4.70 -21.34
C ASP A 66 -5.56 -5.20 -22.34
N SER A 67 -6.29 -6.26 -21.99
CA SER A 67 -7.34 -6.86 -22.81
C SER A 67 -8.75 -6.39 -22.45
N LEU A 68 -8.88 -5.57 -21.40
CA LEU A 68 -10.14 -5.03 -20.93
C LEU A 68 -10.33 -3.60 -21.46
N GLU A 69 -11.58 -3.19 -21.56
CA GLU A 69 -11.93 -1.83 -21.94
C GLU A 69 -11.85 -0.95 -20.69
N GLU A 70 -10.84 -0.08 -20.65
CA GLU A 70 -10.69 1.03 -19.70
C GLU A 70 -10.59 2.32 -20.53
N ASP A 71 -11.41 3.34 -20.23
CA ASP A 71 -11.33 4.63 -20.91
C ASP A 71 -10.32 5.52 -20.18
N ASP A 72 -9.10 5.61 -20.74
CA ASP A 72 -8.01 6.45 -20.24
C ASP A 72 -8.22 7.95 -20.50
N THR A 73 -9.36 8.38 -21.08
CA THR A 73 -9.51 9.75 -21.59
C THR A 73 -9.88 10.81 -20.57
N ASP A 74 -10.21 10.44 -19.33
CA ASP A 74 -10.37 11.39 -18.24
C ASP A 74 -9.96 10.73 -16.91
N PHE A 75 -9.51 11.52 -15.95
CA PHE A 75 -9.16 11.09 -14.57
C PHE A 75 -10.35 10.49 -13.78
N SER A 76 -11.37 9.97 -14.46
CA SER A 76 -12.53 9.27 -13.92
C SER A 76 -12.22 7.81 -13.65
N CYS A 77 -12.70 7.33 -12.51
CA CYS A 77 -12.81 5.91 -12.18
C CYS A 77 -13.85 5.24 -13.09
N GLU A 78 -13.54 5.14 -14.38
CA GLU A 78 -14.36 4.47 -15.37
C GLU A 78 -14.46 2.98 -15.03
N PRO A 79 -15.63 2.35 -15.24
CA PRO A 79 -15.78 0.95 -14.94
C PRO A 79 -14.96 0.11 -15.92
N ILE A 80 -14.23 -0.87 -15.40
CA ILE A 80 -13.52 -1.89 -16.20
C ILE A 80 -14.56 -2.76 -16.90
N LEU A 81 -14.50 -2.85 -18.23
CA LEU A 81 -15.45 -3.65 -19.02
C LEU A 81 -14.78 -4.81 -19.76
N LEU A 82 -15.58 -5.85 -20.01
CA LEU A 82 -15.29 -6.97 -20.92
C LEU A 82 -16.48 -7.09 -21.88
N ASP A 83 -16.23 -6.94 -23.19
CA ASP A 83 -17.25 -6.95 -24.24
C ASP A 83 -18.40 -5.95 -23.95
N GLY A 84 -18.05 -4.72 -23.57
CA GLY A 84 -18.99 -3.66 -23.19
C GLY A 84 -19.81 -3.90 -21.91
N LYS A 85 -19.49 -4.91 -21.10
CA LYS A 85 -20.15 -5.20 -19.81
C LYS A 85 -19.19 -5.03 -18.65
N ARG A 86 -19.70 -4.54 -17.51
CA ARG A 86 -18.93 -4.42 -16.27
C ARG A 86 -18.31 -5.76 -15.89
N PHE A 87 -16.99 -5.76 -15.77
CA PHE A 87 -16.21 -6.95 -15.47
C PHE A 87 -16.34 -7.33 -13.98
N SER A 88 -16.28 -8.62 -13.68
CA SER A 88 -16.17 -9.12 -12.31
C SER A 88 -15.29 -10.36 -12.32
N GLY A 89 -14.20 -10.32 -11.56
CA GLY A 89 -13.16 -11.33 -11.60
C GLY A 89 -11.83 -10.81 -11.09
N ILE A 90 -10.75 -11.37 -11.60
CA ILE A 90 -9.37 -11.02 -11.26
C ILE A 90 -8.70 -10.49 -12.51
N ILE A 91 -8.00 -9.38 -12.38
CA ILE A 91 -7.14 -8.83 -13.42
C ILE A 91 -5.68 -9.01 -13.04
N TYR A 92 -4.85 -9.21 -14.06
CA TYR A 92 -3.40 -9.30 -13.93
C TYR A 92 -2.75 -8.30 -14.88
N ASP A 93 -1.76 -7.55 -14.39
CA ASP A 93 -0.91 -6.72 -15.24
C ASP A 93 0.49 -7.31 -15.36
N PHE A 94 1.04 -7.23 -16.56
CA PHE A 94 2.35 -7.78 -16.90
C PHE A 94 3.23 -6.73 -17.59
N ASP A 95 4.46 -6.60 -17.10
CA ASP A 95 5.50 -5.77 -17.72
C ASP A 95 6.73 -6.62 -18.02
N ASP A 96 7.11 -6.70 -19.30
CA ASP A 96 8.17 -7.57 -19.83
C ASP A 96 8.03 -9.05 -19.37
N GLY A 97 6.79 -9.53 -19.24
CA GLY A 97 6.47 -10.89 -18.77
C GLY A 97 6.64 -11.12 -17.27
N TYR A 98 6.88 -10.08 -16.47
CA TYR A 98 6.74 -10.12 -15.01
C TYR A 98 5.32 -9.70 -14.64
N CYS A 99 4.65 -10.46 -13.78
CA CYS A 99 3.36 -10.02 -13.24
C CYS A 99 3.62 -8.93 -12.18
N ILE A 100 3.16 -7.72 -12.47
CA ILE A 100 3.36 -6.53 -11.65
C ILE A 100 2.12 -6.09 -10.89
N GLU A 101 0.93 -6.61 -11.23
CA GLU A 101 -0.31 -6.36 -10.49
C GLU A 101 -1.20 -7.61 -10.47
N GLU A 102 -1.86 -7.85 -9.34
CA GLU A 102 -3.06 -8.68 -9.23
C GLU A 102 -4.15 -7.83 -8.58
N ALA A 103 -5.36 -7.79 -9.14
CA ALA A 103 -6.47 -7.03 -8.55
C ALA A 103 -7.82 -7.75 -8.66
N ILE A 104 -8.65 -7.61 -7.62
CA ILE A 104 -10.05 -8.06 -7.61
C ILE A 104 -10.92 -6.94 -8.15
N VAL A 105 -11.74 -7.27 -9.15
CA VAL A 105 -12.72 -6.36 -9.73
C VAL A 105 -14.12 -6.89 -9.47
N ASP A 106 -15.01 -6.04 -8.97
CA ASP A 106 -16.44 -6.31 -8.85
C ASP A 106 -17.24 -5.21 -9.55
N ASN A 107 -18.14 -5.62 -10.43
CA ASN A 107 -18.99 -4.73 -11.21
C ASN A 107 -18.24 -3.54 -11.85
N GLY A 108 -17.05 -3.82 -12.40
CA GLY A 108 -16.15 -2.87 -13.06
C GLY A 108 -15.35 -1.97 -12.11
N SER A 109 -15.39 -2.18 -10.80
CA SER A 109 -14.60 -1.41 -9.83
C SER A 109 -13.55 -2.28 -9.16
N ILE A 110 -12.32 -1.81 -9.06
CA ILE A 110 -11.27 -2.47 -8.26
C ILE A 110 -11.69 -2.40 -6.79
N LEU A 111 -11.71 -3.55 -6.13
CA LEU A 111 -11.97 -3.67 -4.70
C LEU A 111 -10.67 -3.77 -3.90
N GLU A 112 -9.68 -4.44 -4.48
CA GLU A 112 -8.42 -4.74 -3.82
C GLU A 112 -7.35 -4.99 -4.89
N SER A 113 -6.16 -4.47 -4.69
CA SER A 113 -5.03 -4.67 -5.60
C SER A 113 -3.72 -4.85 -4.84
N VAL A 114 -2.81 -5.57 -5.47
CA VAL A 114 -1.43 -5.73 -4.99
C VAL A 114 -0.49 -5.54 -6.17
N ASN A 115 0.46 -4.64 -6.01
CA ASN A 115 1.50 -4.36 -7.00
C ASN A 115 2.81 -5.02 -6.56
N PHE A 116 3.61 -5.43 -7.53
CA PHE A 116 4.85 -6.14 -7.31
C PHE A 116 6.00 -5.53 -8.10
N TYR A 117 7.15 -5.43 -7.43
CA TYR A 117 8.41 -5.25 -8.11
C TYR A 117 8.75 -6.49 -8.96
N LYS A 118 9.54 -6.31 -10.02
CA LYS A 118 10.06 -7.42 -10.85
C LYS A 118 10.91 -8.44 -10.08
N ASN A 119 11.37 -8.12 -8.86
CA ASN A 119 12.02 -9.09 -7.96
C ASN A 119 11.01 -9.97 -7.17
N GLY A 120 9.70 -9.71 -7.33
CA GLY A 120 8.60 -10.41 -6.69
C GLY A 120 8.23 -9.91 -5.29
N ASN A 121 8.90 -8.89 -4.77
CA ASN A 121 8.49 -8.21 -3.55
C ASN A 121 7.26 -7.36 -3.80
N ILE A 122 6.48 -7.13 -2.74
CA ILE A 122 5.31 -6.26 -2.81
C ILE A 122 5.81 -4.83 -2.92
N GLU A 123 5.25 -4.07 -3.86
CA GLU A 123 5.46 -2.65 -4.00
C GLU A 123 4.33 -1.88 -3.32
N GLU A 124 3.09 -2.27 -3.60
CA GLU A 124 1.91 -1.60 -3.08
C GLU A 124 0.81 -2.61 -2.77
N TYR A 125 -0.03 -2.28 -1.80
CA TYR A 125 -1.24 -3.03 -1.50
C TYR A 125 -2.35 -2.05 -1.14
N ASP A 126 -3.42 -2.08 -1.92
CA ASP A 126 -4.56 -1.20 -1.78
C ASP A 126 -5.85 -1.98 -1.52
N VAL A 127 -6.65 -1.46 -0.61
CA VAL A 127 -7.98 -1.98 -0.29
C VAL A 127 -8.99 -0.86 -0.41
N ILE A 128 -10.01 -1.08 -1.23
CA ILE A 128 -11.18 -0.24 -1.40
C ILE A 128 -12.37 -1.02 -0.83
N SER A 129 -12.60 -0.89 0.48
CA SER A 129 -13.67 -1.65 1.14
C SER A 129 -15.02 -0.97 0.96
N SER A 130 -16.09 -1.77 1.08
CA SER A 130 -17.45 -1.26 1.13
C SER A 130 -17.62 -0.26 2.30
N GLY A 131 -18.08 0.95 1.99
CA GLY A 131 -18.31 2.03 2.98
C GLY A 131 -17.35 3.22 2.92
N ASP A 132 -16.78 3.51 1.75
CA ASP A 132 -15.90 4.66 1.47
C ASP A 132 -14.55 4.64 2.20
N TYR A 133 -14.07 3.44 2.54
CA TYR A 133 -12.76 3.25 3.14
C TYR A 133 -11.72 2.94 2.07
N TYR A 134 -10.56 3.56 2.22
CA TYR A 134 -9.40 3.34 1.38
C TYR A 134 -8.21 3.10 2.28
N GLN A 135 -7.53 1.97 2.11
CA GLN A 135 -6.29 1.66 2.79
C GLN A 135 -5.21 1.40 1.75
N SER A 136 -4.01 1.93 1.99
CA SER A 136 -2.87 1.80 1.08
C SER A 136 -1.60 1.59 1.89
N TYR A 137 -0.77 0.67 1.42
CA TYR A 137 0.58 0.39 1.91
C TYR A 137 1.53 0.45 0.74
N CYS A 138 2.61 1.21 0.85
CA CYS A 138 3.73 1.11 -0.09
C CYS A 138 4.98 0.60 0.63
N PHE A 139 5.74 -0.22 -0.07
CA PHE A 139 6.95 -0.86 0.41
C PHE A 139 8.11 -0.56 -0.54
N ASP A 140 9.32 -0.52 -0.02
CA ASP A 140 10.52 -0.51 -0.84
C ASP A 140 10.80 -1.88 -1.46
N MET A 141 11.76 -1.93 -2.38
CA MET A 141 12.21 -3.18 -3.02
C MET A 141 12.76 -4.25 -2.06
N TYR A 142 12.92 -3.94 -0.78
CA TYR A 142 13.40 -4.82 0.28
C TYR A 142 12.29 -5.21 1.28
N ASN A 143 11.02 -4.92 0.97
CA ASN A 143 9.83 -5.13 1.81
C ASN A 143 9.77 -4.27 3.10
N ASN A 144 10.49 -3.15 3.16
CA ASN A 144 10.30 -2.19 4.25
C ASN A 144 9.12 -1.28 3.91
N ILE A 145 8.24 -1.01 4.87
CA ILE A 145 7.16 -0.03 4.70
C ILE A 145 7.77 1.36 4.46
N GLU A 146 7.37 2.01 3.38
CA GLU A 146 7.67 3.42 3.08
C GLU A 146 6.48 4.33 3.31
N PHE A 147 5.27 3.79 3.18
CA PHE A 147 4.05 4.57 3.26
C PHE A 147 2.90 3.75 3.83
N PHE A 148 2.06 4.43 4.59
CA PHE A 148 0.77 3.92 5.00
C PHE A 148 -0.25 5.04 4.94
N SER A 149 -1.42 4.74 4.39
CA SER A 149 -2.58 5.62 4.40
C SER A 149 -3.83 4.83 4.72
N ILE A 150 -4.68 5.42 5.53
CA ILE A 150 -6.06 4.99 5.70
C ILE A 150 -6.98 6.21 5.69
N LYS A 151 -7.99 6.16 4.83
CA LYS A 151 -8.88 7.26 4.53
C LYS A 151 -10.33 6.77 4.61
N LYS A 152 -11.21 7.61 5.13
CA LYS A 152 -12.66 7.44 5.01
C LYS A 152 -13.27 8.74 4.59
N LYS A 153 -13.84 8.76 3.39
CA LYS A 153 -14.41 9.99 2.85
C LYS A 153 -15.67 10.40 3.63
N PRO A 154 -15.95 11.71 3.73
CA PRO A 154 -15.05 12.84 3.48
C PRO A 154 -14.23 13.28 4.72
N TYR A 155 -14.30 12.57 5.84
CA TYR A 155 -13.98 13.16 7.16
C TYR A 155 -12.71 12.66 7.84
N PHE A 156 -12.08 11.58 7.37
CA PHE A 156 -10.95 10.98 8.08
C PHE A 156 -9.80 10.64 7.15
N VAL A 157 -8.59 11.02 7.57
CA VAL A 157 -7.32 10.65 6.94
C VAL A 157 -6.31 10.39 8.06
N PHE A 158 -5.63 9.26 8.00
CA PHE A 158 -4.41 9.02 8.75
C PHE A 158 -3.36 8.46 7.79
N GLU A 159 -2.25 9.16 7.69
CA GLU A 159 -1.21 8.83 6.73
C GLU A 159 0.16 9.13 7.33
N TYR A 160 1.13 8.25 7.08
CA TYR A 160 2.53 8.54 7.36
C TYR A 160 3.43 8.07 6.23
N LYS A 161 4.53 8.80 6.02
CA LYS A 161 5.61 8.40 5.13
C LYS A 161 6.88 8.19 5.93
N LEU A 162 7.58 7.11 5.64
CA LEU A 162 8.89 6.77 6.19
C LEU A 162 10.00 7.17 5.22
N GLU A 163 11.14 7.54 5.77
CA GLU A 163 12.40 7.74 5.06
C GLU A 163 13.51 7.17 5.97
N SER A 164 14.26 6.18 5.46
CA SER A 164 15.35 5.53 6.21
C SER A 164 14.92 5.09 7.63
N ASN A 165 13.75 4.44 7.74
CA ASN A 165 13.18 3.95 9.00
C ASN A 165 12.71 5.02 10.02
N THR A 166 12.67 6.30 9.62
CA THR A 166 12.14 7.42 10.42
C THR A 166 10.93 8.04 9.74
N ILE A 167 10.02 8.67 10.49
CA ILE A 167 8.81 9.27 9.90
C ILE A 167 9.15 10.65 9.34
N ARG A 168 8.96 10.79 8.03
CA ARG A 168 9.20 12.03 7.28
C ARG A 168 7.97 12.93 7.26
N SER A 169 6.77 12.35 7.17
CA SER A 169 5.50 13.06 7.24
C SER A 169 4.45 12.31 8.03
N LEU A 170 3.56 13.07 8.69
CA LEU A 170 2.36 12.58 9.35
C LEU A 170 1.18 13.49 8.99
N ILE A 171 0.12 12.92 8.45
CA ILE A 171 -1.13 13.62 8.12
C ILE A 171 -2.26 13.00 8.91
N MET A 172 -3.01 13.80 9.67
CA MET A 172 -4.11 13.36 10.51
C MET A 172 -5.28 14.34 10.47
N TYR A 173 -6.34 13.95 9.73
CA TYR A 173 -7.61 14.66 9.72
C TYR A 173 -8.71 13.82 10.35
N GLY A 174 -9.57 14.47 11.13
CA GLY A 174 -10.71 13.85 11.79
C GLY A 174 -10.33 13.09 13.07
N ASP A 175 -11.36 12.70 13.83
CA ASP A 175 -11.19 12.09 15.15
C ASP A 175 -10.76 10.62 15.07
N LEU A 176 -9.47 10.37 15.32
CA LEU A 176 -8.85 9.04 15.32
C LEU A 176 -9.56 8.04 16.26
N ASN A 177 -10.02 8.48 17.42
CA ASN A 177 -10.65 7.59 18.41
C ASN A 177 -12.03 7.14 17.93
N LYS A 178 -12.84 8.07 17.41
CA LYS A 178 -14.13 7.73 16.79
C LYS A 178 -13.94 6.77 15.62
N TYR A 179 -12.87 6.98 14.85
CA TYR A 179 -12.56 6.15 13.71
C TYR A 179 -12.14 4.73 14.08
N TYR A 180 -11.25 4.57 15.06
CA TYR A 180 -10.76 3.27 15.52
C TYR A 180 -11.91 2.32 15.94
N HIS A 181 -12.95 2.86 16.60
CA HIS A 181 -14.14 2.08 16.93
C HIS A 181 -14.91 1.58 15.71
N SER A 182 -14.96 2.36 14.62
CA SER A 182 -15.64 1.97 13.38
C SER A 182 -14.85 0.93 12.57
N LEU A 183 -13.51 0.99 12.60
CA LEU A 183 -12.63 0.04 11.91
C LEU A 183 -12.73 -1.38 12.48
N ASN A 184 -12.79 -1.50 13.81
CA ASN A 184 -12.85 -2.81 14.46
C ASN A 184 -14.11 -3.62 14.10
N GLN A 185 -15.13 -2.96 13.55
CA GLN A 185 -16.37 -3.58 13.10
C GLN A 185 -16.32 -4.04 11.63
N GLN A 186 -15.25 -3.73 10.90
CA GLN A 186 -15.08 -4.11 9.50
C GLN A 186 -13.92 -5.10 9.29
N CYS A 187 -14.04 -5.93 8.25
CA CYS A 187 -13.00 -6.86 7.81
C CYS A 187 -11.91 -6.11 7.04
N ILE A 188 -11.07 -5.37 7.77
CA ILE A 188 -9.89 -4.71 7.19
C ILE A 188 -8.67 -5.57 7.52
N PHE A 189 -7.90 -5.91 6.48
CA PHE A 189 -6.76 -6.84 6.56
C PHE A 189 -5.63 -6.31 7.47
N PHE A 190 -5.42 -5.00 7.51
CA PHE A 190 -4.44 -4.38 8.39
C PHE A 190 -5.09 -3.44 9.40
N LYS A 191 -5.28 -3.94 10.62
CA LYS A 191 -6.03 -3.26 11.69
C LYS A 191 -5.23 -2.24 12.51
N SER A 192 -3.93 -2.08 12.27
CA SER A 192 -3.08 -1.30 13.16
C SER A 192 -2.95 0.16 12.73
N LEU A 193 -3.95 0.97 13.10
CA LEU A 193 -3.72 2.37 13.43
C LEU A 193 -3.03 2.42 14.79
N ASP A 194 -1.71 2.46 14.80
CA ASP A 194 -0.94 2.35 16.03
C ASP A 194 -0.05 3.57 16.26
N VAL A 195 -0.46 4.44 17.18
CA VAL A 195 0.37 5.58 17.62
C VAL A 195 1.68 5.09 18.25
N SER A 196 1.73 3.88 18.80
CA SER A 196 2.97 3.28 19.31
C SER A 196 4.00 3.04 18.21
N PHE A 197 3.55 2.80 16.97
CA PHE A 197 4.43 2.74 15.81
C PHE A 197 5.12 4.08 15.57
N LEU A 198 4.39 5.20 15.70
CA LEU A 198 4.95 6.54 15.56
C LEU A 198 6.08 6.78 16.58
N ILE A 199 5.84 6.38 17.83
CA ILE A 199 6.82 6.48 18.91
C ILE A 199 8.06 5.63 18.63
N LYS A 200 7.87 4.40 18.14
CA LYS A 200 8.95 3.47 17.85
C LYS A 200 9.84 3.94 16.70
N LYS A 201 9.26 4.52 15.65
CA LYS A 201 9.98 4.94 14.44
C LYS A 201 10.68 6.29 14.57
N LYS A 202 10.23 7.15 15.49
CA LYS A 202 10.73 8.53 15.70
C LYS A 202 10.57 9.39 14.43
N PHE A 203 10.76 10.70 14.56
CA PHE A 203 10.59 11.64 13.44
C PHE A 203 11.92 11.99 12.79
N ASN A 204 11.91 12.14 11.47
CA ASN A 204 13.07 12.49 10.65
C ASN A 204 13.58 13.91 10.99
N CYS A 205 14.85 14.21 10.67
CA CYS A 205 15.44 15.52 10.96
C CYS A 205 14.73 16.68 10.24
N PHE A 206 14.10 16.41 9.10
CA PHE A 206 13.11 17.27 8.47
C PHE A 206 11.75 16.58 8.62
N PHE A 207 10.81 17.19 9.35
CA PHE A 207 9.53 16.57 9.62
C PHE A 207 8.37 17.46 9.17
N TYR A 208 7.43 16.85 8.46
CA TYR A 208 6.19 17.49 8.01
C TYR A 208 5.00 16.94 8.79
N MET A 209 4.14 17.82 9.24
CA MET A 209 2.97 17.45 10.03
C MET A 209 1.76 18.26 9.59
N GLU A 210 0.65 17.58 9.34
CA GLU A 210 -0.57 18.19 8.82
C GLU A 210 -1.85 17.64 9.45
N GLY A 211 -2.81 18.52 9.68
CA GLY A 211 -4.21 18.15 9.87
C GLY A 211 -4.83 18.55 11.20
N ASP A 212 -6.16 18.59 11.23
CA ASP A 212 -6.96 19.23 12.28
C ASP A 212 -6.99 18.45 13.60
N TYR A 213 -6.69 17.15 13.59
CA TYR A 213 -6.60 16.35 14.81
C TYR A 213 -5.30 16.60 15.58
N ILE A 214 -4.32 17.23 14.93
CA ILE A 214 -3.02 17.53 15.53
C ILE A 214 -3.16 18.80 16.36
N ASP A 215 -3.49 18.62 17.63
CA ASP A 215 -3.62 19.69 18.63
C ASP A 215 -2.41 19.78 19.57
N ASN A 216 -2.42 20.78 20.46
CA ASN A 216 -1.39 20.96 21.47
C ASN A 216 -1.16 19.69 22.32
N LYS A 217 -2.24 18.99 22.72
CA LYS A 217 -2.14 17.83 23.61
C LYS A 217 -1.43 16.66 22.92
N PHE A 218 -1.80 16.37 21.68
CA PHE A 218 -1.18 15.32 20.89
C PHE A 218 0.28 15.65 20.58
N PHE A 219 0.56 16.91 20.26
CA PHE A 219 1.92 17.40 20.03
C PHE A 219 2.81 17.24 21.27
N SER A 220 2.38 17.74 22.44
CA SER A 220 3.12 17.59 23.71
C SER A 220 3.34 16.12 24.05
N PHE A 221 2.35 15.25 23.85
CA PHE A 221 2.50 13.81 24.05
C PHE A 221 3.64 13.22 23.20
N LEU A 222 3.68 13.52 21.90
CA LEU A 222 4.74 13.02 21.01
C LEU A 222 6.14 13.53 21.42
N ILE A 223 6.22 14.74 21.94
CA ILE A 223 7.46 15.32 22.49
C ILE A 223 7.91 14.58 23.74
N GLU A 224 6.99 14.32 24.69
CA GLU A 224 7.29 13.58 25.92
C GLU A 224 7.78 12.16 25.63
N GLN A 225 7.30 11.55 24.54
CA GLN A 225 7.77 10.26 24.03
C GLN A 225 9.10 10.35 23.25
N GLY A 226 9.71 11.53 23.16
CA GLY A 226 10.98 11.78 22.48
C GLY A 226 10.90 11.61 20.96
N CYS A 227 9.73 11.77 20.33
CA CYS A 227 9.61 11.61 18.87
C CYS A 227 10.41 12.67 18.10
N PHE A 228 10.59 13.84 18.71
CA PHE A 228 11.24 15.02 18.14
C PHE A 228 12.72 15.17 18.50
N ASP A 229 13.40 14.14 19.01
CA ASP A 229 14.78 14.25 19.53
C ASP A 229 15.83 14.64 18.48
N GLN A 230 15.60 14.24 17.24
CA GLN A 230 16.49 14.53 16.11
C GLN A 230 15.90 15.52 15.10
N VAL A 231 14.72 16.08 15.37
CA VAL A 231 14.04 17.00 14.45
C VAL A 231 14.74 18.36 14.50
N HIS A 232 15.27 18.78 13.35
CA HIS A 232 15.91 20.09 13.18
C HIS A 232 14.96 21.10 12.53
N PHE A 233 14.06 20.63 11.67
CA PHE A 233 13.10 21.47 10.95
C PHE A 233 11.71 20.84 10.97
N LEU A 234 10.74 21.58 11.50
CA LEU A 234 9.33 21.20 11.57
C LEU A 234 8.48 22.08 10.65
N THR A 235 7.75 21.49 9.72
CA THR A 235 6.76 22.19 8.89
C THR A 235 5.37 21.76 9.31
N LEU A 236 4.50 22.74 9.57
CA LEU A 236 3.14 22.54 10.07
C LEU A 236 2.13 23.11 9.08
N SER A 237 1.09 22.35 8.78
CA SER A 237 -0.01 22.76 7.89
C SER A 237 -1.35 22.39 8.50
N SER A 238 -2.32 23.30 8.50
CA SER A 238 -3.69 23.01 8.95
C SER A 238 -3.80 22.36 10.34
N THR A 239 -2.84 22.61 11.24
CA THR A 239 -2.81 22.03 12.60
C THR A 239 -3.50 22.93 13.61
N ASN A 240 -3.99 22.36 14.71
CA ASN A 240 -4.52 23.08 15.87
C ASN A 240 -3.44 23.33 16.95
N ILE A 241 -2.16 23.33 16.57
CA ILE A 241 -1.04 23.64 17.47
C ILE A 241 -0.87 25.16 17.58
N SER A 242 -0.83 25.69 18.80
CA SER A 242 -0.52 27.09 19.05
C SER A 242 0.98 27.35 19.01
N GLU A 243 1.36 28.54 18.54
CA GLU A 243 2.77 28.96 18.52
C GLU A 243 3.41 28.96 19.91
N GLU A 244 2.63 29.28 20.95
CA GLU A 244 3.06 29.21 22.36
C GLU A 244 3.52 27.82 22.77
N GLU A 245 2.79 26.76 22.38
CA GLU A 245 3.16 25.38 22.73
C GLU A 245 4.45 24.94 22.04
N ILE A 246 4.69 25.41 20.81
CA ILE A 246 5.95 25.18 20.09
C ILE A 246 7.10 25.89 20.80
N GLN A 247 6.95 27.16 21.15
CA GLN A 247 8.00 27.93 21.84
C GLN A 247 8.33 27.32 23.19
N LYS A 248 7.30 26.95 23.97
CA LYS A 248 7.46 26.24 25.24
C LYS A 248 8.24 24.93 25.07
N THR A 249 7.96 24.18 24.02
CA THR A 249 8.67 22.94 23.68
C THR A 249 10.15 23.17 23.38
N LEU A 250 10.46 24.20 22.59
CA LEU A 250 11.84 24.55 22.22
C LEU A 250 12.66 24.93 23.46
N LEU A 251 12.05 25.69 24.37
CA LEU A 251 12.65 26.12 25.62
C LEU A 251 12.90 24.95 26.57
N ILE A 252 11.92 24.06 26.77
CA ILE A 252 12.02 22.93 27.71
C ILE A 252 13.11 21.95 27.29
N ASN A 253 13.28 21.71 25.99
CA ASN A 253 14.19 20.68 25.51
C ASN A 253 15.59 21.22 25.14
N ASN A 254 15.89 22.51 25.34
CA ASN A 254 17.12 23.15 24.85
C ASN A 254 17.39 22.84 23.36
N LYS A 255 16.33 22.68 22.56
CA LYS A 255 16.43 22.26 21.16
C LYS A 255 16.48 23.47 20.25
N SER A 256 17.45 23.51 19.34
CA SER A 256 17.52 24.48 18.25
C SER A 256 16.68 24.07 17.04
N MET A 257 15.47 23.56 17.27
CA MET A 257 14.56 23.16 16.18
C MET A 257 13.92 24.41 15.58
N LYS A 258 13.99 24.53 14.25
CA LYS A 258 13.32 25.59 13.50
C LYS A 258 11.93 25.11 13.08
N TYR A 259 10.95 26.01 13.02
CA TYR A 259 9.60 25.68 12.56
C TYR A 259 9.02 26.71 11.59
N LYS A 260 8.05 26.28 10.78
CA LYS A 260 7.28 27.13 9.88
C LYS A 260 5.84 26.60 9.77
N PHE A 261 4.87 27.52 9.82
CA PHE A 261 3.49 27.27 9.39
C PHE A 261 3.35 27.58 7.90
N ILE A 262 2.61 26.74 7.18
CA ILE A 262 2.26 26.94 5.76
C ILE A 262 0.74 26.99 5.57
#